data_AF-A0A166DD30-F1
#
_entry.id   AF-A0A166DD30-F1
#
_cell.length_a   1.000
_cell.length_b   1.000
_cell.length_c   1.000
_cell.angle_alpha   90.00
_cell.angle_beta   90.00
_cell.angle_gamma   90.00
#
_symmetry.space_group_name_H-M   'P 1'
#
loop_
_entity.id
_entity.type
_entity.pdbx_description
1 polymer ?
#
loop_
_entity_poly.entity_id
_entity_poly.type
_entity_poly.pdbx_seq_one_letter_code
_entity_poly.pdbx_strand_id
1 'polypeptide(L)'
;MASALFNQSGEMRKVLRPRRYYGRYPWMKKIAEENHRYAAGEDLNMTVYFVQELTLTTEFQADECRLKALSLLQAEGLFGGDRQSIICYAKDASEAQIYSQANFRRVAQTPYFCYTKRNPWAYAPPAPDPKSYLNTPIPPPPYPIHFAIAWADDDEELQRCIQDAYSSDPATISRRDDYGMTPVLFATVLHNTAAIRTLLELGVTADLFSMDGPDRLTPLRAAQSNFAERTLEEQRPIIELLQNAMAPLLPTADCTCGQCKDGWLSLRMASILSSTASLIQNCTFDCISSFPAPARAFVDAAHLPEIPYIKYFPEEAKSELFKTAYGGFEELIIHIETLFRPPEALPIGDTCWPAHISRLIREEYRTGQYAPFNRTKFFLRKGGNVLCGFDCLVHVAETLSLEPTTGDDKSHLDLDSLPACANDHKYDLLRKKFALWGEFASLFCYIPNTAYMRFSQSIQTCLSLL
;
A
#
# COMPACT_ATOMS: atom_id res chain seq x y z
N MET A 1 26.80 0.79 37.55
CA MET A 1 26.10 0.56 38.84
C MET A 1 24.62 0.86 38.66
N ALA A 2 23.83 -0.16 38.37
CA ALA A 2 22.42 -0.27 38.71
C ALA A 2 22.04 -1.74 38.45
N SER A 3 21.85 -2.48 39.53
CA SER A 3 21.58 -3.92 39.54
C SER A 3 20.21 -4.24 38.97
N ALA A 4 20.15 -5.38 38.28
CA ALA A 4 18.94 -6.11 37.99
C ALA A 4 18.25 -6.55 39.30
N LEU A 5 16.93 -6.38 39.35
CA LEU A 5 16.04 -7.10 40.25
C LEU A 5 14.94 -7.74 39.39
N PHE A 6 15.03 -9.05 39.21
CA PHE A 6 13.95 -9.90 38.74
C PHE A 6 13.00 -10.18 39.91
N ASN A 7 11.69 -10.21 39.65
CA ASN A 7 10.70 -10.84 40.52
C ASN A 7 10.00 -12.00 39.78
N GLN A 8 9.49 -12.96 40.54
CA GLN A 8 9.24 -14.37 40.20
C GLN A 8 8.07 -14.70 39.24
N SER A 9 7.39 -13.73 38.62
CA SER A 9 6.24 -14.03 37.74
C SER A 9 6.53 -13.84 36.26
N GLY A 10 7.76 -14.15 35.80
CA GLY A 10 8.24 -13.83 34.46
C GLY A 10 7.25 -14.08 33.32
N GLU A 11 6.51 -13.04 32.94
CA GLU A 11 5.89 -12.87 31.63
C GLU A 11 5.76 -11.36 31.35
N MET A 12 6.51 -10.88 30.36
CA MET A 12 6.29 -9.57 29.75
C MET A 12 5.59 -9.84 28.42
N ARG A 13 4.25 -9.68 28.38
CA ARG A 13 3.50 -9.74 27.12
C ARG A 13 3.54 -8.39 26.41
N LYS A 14 3.59 -8.48 25.09
CA LYS A 14 3.99 -7.48 24.09
C LYS A 14 3.25 -6.13 24.24
N VAL A 15 3.96 -5.06 24.57
CA VAL A 15 3.47 -3.68 24.42
C VAL A 15 3.68 -3.25 22.97
N LEU A 16 2.61 -2.98 22.22
CA LEU A 16 2.72 -2.38 20.89
C LEU A 16 3.10 -0.90 21.04
N ARG A 17 4.20 -0.49 20.38
CA ARG A 17 4.66 0.90 20.38
C ARG A 17 3.58 1.86 19.87
N PRO A 18 3.52 3.11 20.36
CA PRO A 18 2.54 4.09 19.93
C PRO A 18 2.67 4.35 18.42
N ARG A 19 1.57 4.12 17.69
CA ARG A 19 1.43 4.43 16.26
C ARG A 19 0.42 5.56 16.11
N ARG A 20 0.75 6.56 15.29
CA ARG A 20 -0.18 7.64 14.92
C ARG A 20 -1.20 7.08 13.93
N TYR A 21 -2.33 6.61 14.42
CA TYR A 21 -3.44 6.11 13.61
C TYR A 21 -4.56 7.15 13.56
N TYR A 22 -4.35 8.23 12.81
CA TYR A 22 -5.47 9.10 12.43
C TYR A 22 -5.95 8.65 11.04
N GLY A 23 -7.23 8.27 10.94
CA GLY A 23 -7.94 8.18 9.65
C GLY A 23 -8.22 6.79 9.05
N ARG A 24 -7.69 5.68 9.59
CA ARG A 24 -7.80 4.36 8.94
C ARG A 24 -8.91 3.41 9.44
N TYR A 25 -9.58 3.68 10.57
CA TYR A 25 -10.59 2.75 11.13
C TYR A 25 -11.97 3.42 11.32
N PRO A 26 -13.08 2.82 10.87
CA PRO A 26 -14.41 3.43 10.87
C PRO A 26 -14.93 3.85 12.25
N TRP A 27 -14.64 3.07 13.29
CA TRP A 27 -15.06 3.40 14.66
C TRP A 27 -14.20 4.51 15.29
N MET A 28 -12.93 4.67 14.88
CA MET A 28 -12.10 5.80 15.32
C MET A 28 -12.59 7.11 14.71
N LYS A 29 -13.02 7.07 13.43
CA LYS A 29 -13.69 8.19 12.77
C LYS A 29 -15.02 8.52 13.46
N LYS A 30 -15.84 7.51 13.77
CA LYS A 30 -17.11 7.67 14.50
C LYS A 30 -16.91 8.24 15.91
N ILE A 31 -15.90 7.78 16.65
CA ILE A 31 -15.52 8.35 17.95
C ILE A 31 -15.06 9.81 17.78
N ALA A 32 -14.25 10.13 16.78
CA ALA A 32 -13.82 11.51 16.52
C ALA A 32 -14.98 12.43 16.11
N GLU A 33 -15.91 11.95 15.28
CA GLU A 33 -17.10 12.66 14.83
C GLU A 33 -18.11 12.88 15.97
N GLU A 34 -18.33 11.86 16.81
CA GLU A 34 -19.15 11.99 18.02
C GLU A 34 -18.48 12.96 19.02
N ASN A 35 -17.15 12.94 19.17
CA ASN A 35 -16.41 13.88 20.01
C ASN A 35 -16.49 15.33 19.52
N HIS A 36 -16.44 15.59 18.21
CA HIS A 36 -16.55 16.94 17.65
C HIS A 36 -17.94 17.56 17.88
N ARG A 37 -19.02 16.75 17.91
CA ARG A 37 -20.38 17.25 18.17
C ARG A 37 -20.58 17.75 19.60
N TYR A 38 -19.79 17.29 20.56
CA TYR A 38 -19.90 17.69 21.97
C TYR A 38 -18.94 18.81 22.39
N ALA A 39 -17.92 19.12 21.59
CA ALA A 39 -16.95 20.17 21.86
C ALA A 39 -17.00 21.25 20.77
N ALA A 40 -17.97 22.16 20.87
CA ALA A 40 -17.95 23.38 20.06
C ALA A 40 -16.84 24.31 20.57
N GLY A 41 -15.67 24.32 19.92
CA GLY A 41 -14.77 25.49 19.97
C GLY A 41 -13.27 25.30 20.17
N GLU A 42 -12.69 24.09 20.25
CA GLU A 42 -11.22 23.94 20.33
C GLU A 42 -10.69 22.78 19.46
N ASP A 43 -9.60 23.02 18.73
CA ASP A 43 -8.84 21.99 18.00
C ASP A 43 -8.31 20.93 18.99
N LEU A 44 -8.90 19.74 18.96
CA LEU A 44 -8.58 18.62 19.87
C LEU A 44 -7.49 17.72 19.26
N ASN A 45 -6.23 17.99 19.60
CA ASN A 45 -5.15 17.00 19.46
C ASN A 45 -5.25 15.97 20.60
N MET A 46 -5.96 14.86 20.38
CA MET A 46 -6.14 13.78 21.36
C MET A 46 -5.32 12.54 21.00
N THR A 47 -4.24 12.26 21.73
CA THR A 47 -3.48 11.01 21.53
C THR A 47 -4.20 9.84 22.21
N VAL A 48 -4.70 8.90 21.42
CA VAL A 48 -5.37 7.68 21.89
C VAL A 48 -4.37 6.53 21.95
N TYR A 49 -4.27 5.87 23.10
CA TYR A 49 -3.43 4.68 23.29
C TYR A 49 -4.31 3.44 23.42
N PHE A 50 -4.00 2.42 22.61
CA PHE A 50 -4.66 1.11 22.66
C PHE A 50 -3.80 0.13 23.44
N VAL A 51 -4.36 -0.41 24.53
CA VAL A 51 -3.76 -1.51 25.27
C VAL A 51 -4.53 -2.76 24.89
N GLN A 52 -3.96 -3.57 23.99
CA GLN A 52 -4.67 -4.67 23.32
C GLN A 52 -4.94 -5.85 24.26
N GLU A 53 -4.16 -6.02 25.34
CA GLU A 53 -4.47 -6.97 26.41
C GLU A 53 -4.00 -6.45 27.78
N LEU A 54 -4.96 -6.11 28.63
CA LEU A 54 -4.79 -6.17 30.08
C LEU A 54 -5.60 -7.38 30.54
N THR A 55 -4.99 -8.57 30.55
CA THR A 55 -5.61 -9.76 31.14
C THR A 55 -5.64 -9.54 32.64
N LEU A 56 -6.79 -9.09 33.15
CA LEU A 56 -7.02 -8.90 34.57
C LEU A 56 -7.61 -10.21 35.08
N THR A 57 -6.81 -10.97 35.85
CA THR A 57 -7.35 -12.12 36.57
C THR A 57 -8.34 -11.61 37.63
N THR A 58 -9.32 -12.44 37.98
CA THR A 58 -10.38 -12.14 38.97
C THR A 58 -9.84 -11.83 40.37
N GLU A 59 -8.53 -11.95 40.60
CA GLU A 59 -7.86 -11.70 41.87
C GLU A 59 -7.45 -10.23 42.09
N PHE A 60 -7.41 -9.38 41.06
CA PHE A 60 -6.99 -7.98 41.22
C PHE A 60 -8.13 -7.09 41.75
N GLN A 61 -7.85 -6.31 42.80
CA GLN A 61 -8.76 -5.27 43.26
C GLN A 61 -8.83 -4.11 42.25
N ALA A 62 -9.98 -3.42 42.16
CA ALA A 62 -10.20 -2.35 41.17
C ALA A 62 -9.15 -1.22 41.22
N ASP A 63 -8.63 -0.93 42.42
CA ASP A 63 -7.57 0.05 42.62
C ASP A 63 -6.21 -0.43 42.08
N GLU A 64 -5.91 -1.73 42.15
CA GLU A 64 -4.69 -2.29 41.53
C GLU A 64 -4.78 -2.25 40.00
N CYS A 65 -5.94 -2.49 39.42
CA CYS A 65 -6.16 -2.38 37.97
C CYS A 65 -5.88 -0.95 37.48
N ARG A 66 -6.41 0.04 38.21
CA ARG A 66 -6.18 1.46 37.96
C ARG A 66 -4.70 1.84 38.13
N LEU A 67 -4.07 1.39 39.22
CA LEU A 67 -2.65 1.67 39.49
C LEU A 67 -1.73 1.01 38.47
N LYS A 68 -2.05 -0.19 37.97
CA LYS A 68 -1.29 -0.89 36.94
C LYS A 68 -1.43 -0.24 35.57
N ALA A 69 -2.62 0.24 35.21
CA ALA A 69 -2.82 1.05 34.01
C ALA A 69 -2.03 2.37 34.09
N LEU A 70 -2.03 3.04 35.25
CA LEU A 70 -1.27 4.26 35.48
C LEU A 70 0.25 4.03 35.51
N SER A 71 0.72 2.90 36.06
CA SER A 71 2.14 2.56 36.12
C SER A 71 2.70 2.19 34.74
N LEU A 72 1.92 1.51 33.88
CA LEU A 72 2.27 1.26 32.49
C LEU A 72 2.46 2.57 31.70
N LEU A 73 1.57 3.55 31.89
CA LEU A 73 1.72 4.87 31.28
C LEU A 73 2.98 5.61 31.77
N GLN A 74 3.34 5.43 33.05
CA GLN A 74 4.51 6.07 33.64
C GLN A 74 5.83 5.41 33.17
N ALA A 75 5.85 4.08 33.05
CA ALA A 75 7.02 3.32 32.61
C ALA A 75 7.43 3.62 31.15
N GLU A 76 6.45 3.88 30.28
CA GLU A 76 6.69 4.23 28.87
C GLU A 76 7.09 5.71 28.64
N GLY A 77 7.32 6.47 29.72
CA GLY A 77 7.71 7.89 29.63
C GLY A 77 6.62 8.79 29.04
N LEU A 78 5.36 8.34 29.05
CA LEU A 78 4.24 9.05 28.43
C LEU A 78 3.68 10.16 29.33
N PHE A 79 4.17 10.33 30.56
CA PHE A 79 3.74 11.41 31.44
C PHE A 79 4.36 12.76 31.04
N GLY A 80 3.63 13.51 30.21
CA GLY A 80 3.96 14.90 29.87
C GLY A 80 2.85 15.70 29.19
N GLY A 81 1.80 15.06 28.68
CA GLY A 81 0.66 15.72 28.04
C GLY A 81 -0.60 15.74 28.92
N ASP A 82 -1.29 16.88 28.98
CA ASP A 82 -2.47 17.12 29.83
C ASP A 82 -3.76 16.37 29.38
N ARG A 83 -3.72 15.63 28.26
CA ARG A 83 -4.90 15.01 27.64
C ARG A 83 -4.57 13.59 27.12
N GLN A 84 -4.58 12.62 28.02
CA GLN A 84 -4.38 11.20 27.69
C GLN A 84 -5.61 10.37 28.03
N SER A 85 -5.97 9.48 27.10
CA SER A 85 -7.08 8.55 27.19
C SER A 85 -6.56 7.13 27.01
N ILE A 86 -6.92 6.21 27.92
CA ILE A 86 -6.67 4.78 27.79
C ILE A 86 -7.96 4.14 27.33
N ILE A 87 -7.93 3.38 26.23
CA ILE A 87 -9.07 2.56 25.80
C ILE A 87 -8.74 1.08 26.01
N CYS A 88 -9.60 0.40 26.76
CA CYS A 88 -9.57 -1.03 27.02
C CYS A 88 -10.79 -1.70 26.38
N TYR A 89 -10.67 -2.97 25.98
CA TYR A 89 -11.78 -3.78 25.48
C TYR A 89 -12.17 -4.81 26.56
N ALA A 90 -13.45 -4.89 26.91
CA ALA A 90 -13.95 -5.91 27.83
C ALA A 90 -14.40 -7.15 27.05
N LYS A 91 -13.75 -8.29 27.30
CA LYS A 91 -14.07 -9.58 26.67
C LYS A 91 -15.41 -10.13 27.15
N ASP A 92 -15.76 -9.87 28.41
CA ASP A 92 -17.00 -10.33 29.02
C ASP A 92 -17.57 -9.34 30.06
N ALA A 93 -18.66 -9.74 30.71
CA ALA A 93 -19.35 -8.96 31.72
C ALA A 93 -18.51 -8.71 32.98
N SER A 94 -17.62 -9.64 33.32
CA SER A 94 -16.77 -9.56 34.51
C SER A 94 -15.65 -8.53 34.32
N GLU A 95 -14.97 -8.54 33.16
CA GLU A 95 -13.99 -7.51 32.80
C GLU A 95 -14.63 -6.13 32.69
N ALA A 96 -15.82 -6.04 32.10
CA ALA A 96 -16.58 -4.80 32.03
C ALA A 96 -16.89 -4.22 33.43
N GLN A 97 -17.22 -5.08 34.39
CA GLN A 97 -17.45 -4.68 35.78
C GLN A 97 -16.15 -4.19 36.45
N ILE A 98 -15.04 -4.89 36.24
CA ILE A 98 -13.71 -4.50 36.76
C ILE A 98 -13.32 -3.11 36.22
N TYR A 99 -13.43 -2.88 34.91
CA TYR A 99 -13.13 -1.58 34.31
C TYR A 99 -14.02 -0.46 34.84
N SER A 100 -15.32 -0.74 35.02
CA SER A 100 -16.25 0.23 35.61
C SER A 100 -15.86 0.59 37.05
N GLN A 101 -15.46 -0.40 37.86
CA GLN A 101 -14.99 -0.17 39.24
C GLN A 101 -13.67 0.62 39.27
N ALA A 102 -12.81 0.44 38.26
CA ALA A 102 -11.57 1.18 38.08
C ALA A 102 -11.76 2.59 37.49
N ASN A 103 -12.99 3.11 37.41
CA ASN A 103 -13.38 4.41 36.83
C ASN A 103 -13.17 4.54 35.32
N PHE A 104 -13.06 3.44 34.58
CA PHE A 104 -13.21 3.51 33.13
C PHE A 104 -14.69 3.64 32.79
N ARG A 105 -15.03 4.49 31.80
CA ARG A 105 -16.40 4.61 31.30
C ARG A 105 -16.55 3.89 29.97
N ARG A 106 -17.64 3.16 29.80
CA ARG A 106 -17.95 2.51 28.53
C ARG A 106 -18.10 3.57 27.42
N VAL A 107 -17.50 3.32 26.27
CA VAL A 107 -17.59 4.18 25.08
C VAL A 107 -18.89 3.80 24.36
N ALA A 108 -19.94 4.61 24.54
CA ALA A 108 -21.26 4.38 23.97
C ALA A 108 -21.80 2.96 24.25
N GLN A 109 -22.37 2.29 23.25
CA GLN A 109 -22.89 0.91 23.33
C GLN A 109 -21.85 -0.14 22.94
N THR A 110 -20.56 0.21 22.96
CA THR A 110 -19.49 -0.71 22.55
C THR A 110 -18.95 -1.52 23.75
N PRO A 111 -18.19 -2.61 23.52
CA PRO A 111 -17.42 -3.29 24.57
C PRO A 111 -16.17 -2.51 25.03
N TYR A 112 -15.90 -1.31 24.49
CA TYR A 112 -14.74 -0.52 24.86
C TYR A 112 -15.00 0.36 26.08
N PHE A 113 -13.97 0.53 26.90
CA PHE A 113 -13.95 1.30 28.13
C PHE A 113 -12.82 2.32 28.05
N CYS A 114 -13.10 3.59 28.35
CA CYS A 114 -12.14 4.68 28.28
C CYS A 114 -11.91 5.29 29.66
N TYR A 115 -10.63 5.45 30.04
CA TYR A 115 -10.21 6.22 31.20
C TYR A 115 -9.51 7.49 30.74
N THR A 116 -9.95 8.65 31.25
CA THR A 116 -9.33 9.95 30.97
C THR A 116 -9.09 10.69 32.29
N LYS A 117 -7.92 11.31 32.45
CA LYS A 117 -7.52 11.99 33.70
C LYS A 117 -8.31 13.28 33.95
N ARG A 118 -8.74 13.97 32.90
CA ARG A 118 -9.69 15.09 32.91
C ARG A 118 -10.85 14.69 32.02
N ASN A 119 -11.94 14.24 32.63
CA ASN A 119 -13.07 13.71 31.89
C ASN A 119 -14.11 14.79 31.59
N PRO A 120 -14.16 15.38 30.39
CA PRO A 120 -15.26 16.28 30.01
C PRO A 120 -16.62 15.56 30.01
N TRP A 121 -16.64 14.22 30.01
CA TRP A 121 -17.83 13.39 30.07
C TRP A 121 -18.30 13.05 31.49
N ALA A 122 -17.75 13.68 32.53
CA ALA A 122 -18.16 13.46 33.92
C ALA A 122 -19.68 13.69 34.13
N TYR A 123 -20.30 14.50 33.27
CA TYR A 123 -21.72 14.87 33.32
C TYR A 123 -22.64 14.01 32.43
N ALA A 124 -22.11 13.12 31.60
CA ALA A 124 -22.96 12.22 30.82
C ALA A 124 -23.55 11.13 31.74
N PRO A 125 -24.87 10.88 31.70
CA PRO A 125 -25.49 9.81 32.48
C PRO A 125 -24.89 8.45 32.10
N PRO A 126 -24.71 7.53 33.06
CA PRO A 126 -24.24 6.18 32.75
C PRO A 126 -25.18 5.53 31.72
N ALA A 127 -24.60 4.89 30.71
CA ALA A 127 -25.38 4.11 29.75
C ALA A 127 -26.18 3.01 30.50
N PRO A 128 -27.38 2.64 30.01
CA PRO A 128 -28.23 1.65 30.66
C PRO A 128 -27.51 0.30 30.89
N ASP A 129 -27.89 -0.38 31.98
CA ASP A 129 -27.28 -1.61 32.52
C ASP A 129 -27.19 -2.74 31.46
N PRO A 130 -26.06 -3.46 31.30
CA PRO A 130 -25.77 -4.29 30.12
C PRO A 130 -26.53 -5.61 30.04
N LYS A 131 -27.35 -5.96 31.03
CA LYS A 131 -27.92 -7.31 31.15
C LYS A 131 -28.79 -7.71 29.95
N SER A 132 -29.35 -6.76 29.20
CA SER A 132 -30.12 -7.08 27.98
C SER A 132 -29.26 -7.36 26.75
N TYR A 133 -28.00 -6.91 26.70
CA TYR A 133 -27.16 -6.96 25.48
C TYR A 133 -26.17 -8.13 25.46
N LEU A 134 -25.79 -8.66 26.63
CA LEU A 134 -24.90 -9.82 26.72
C LEU A 134 -25.53 -11.11 26.16
N ASN A 135 -26.86 -11.14 26.02
CA ASN A 135 -27.60 -12.29 25.49
C ASN A 135 -28.04 -12.12 24.02
N THR A 136 -27.81 -10.95 23.41
CA THR A 136 -28.05 -10.79 21.97
C THR A 136 -26.87 -11.39 21.21
N PRO A 137 -27.10 -12.40 20.33
CA PRO A 137 -26.04 -12.91 19.45
C PRO A 137 -25.42 -11.73 18.70
N ILE A 138 -24.11 -11.57 18.81
CA ILE A 138 -23.40 -10.56 18.01
C ILE A 138 -23.60 -10.97 16.55
N PRO A 139 -24.17 -10.11 15.70
CA PRO A 139 -24.30 -10.44 14.29
C PRO A 139 -22.90 -10.71 13.72
N PRO A 140 -22.74 -11.71 12.84
CA PRO A 140 -21.45 -12.00 12.25
C PRO A 140 -20.89 -10.73 11.58
N PRO A 141 -19.58 -10.48 11.67
CA PRO A 141 -18.98 -9.31 11.04
C PRO A 141 -19.27 -9.33 9.53
N PRO A 142 -19.49 -8.16 8.90
CA PRO A 142 -19.86 -8.07 7.48
C PRO A 142 -18.79 -8.64 6.53
N TYR A 143 -17.54 -8.71 7.00
CA TYR A 143 -16.37 -9.21 6.29
C TYR A 143 -15.63 -10.23 7.17
N PRO A 144 -16.13 -11.46 7.29
CA PRO A 144 -15.62 -12.44 8.24
C PRO A 144 -14.15 -12.80 7.98
N ILE A 145 -13.75 -12.90 6.71
CA ILE A 145 -12.36 -13.19 6.34
C ILE A 145 -11.44 -12.02 6.69
N HIS A 146 -11.78 -10.77 6.36
CA HIS A 146 -10.98 -9.60 6.76
C HIS A 146 -10.84 -9.50 8.28
N PHE A 147 -11.92 -9.79 9.02
CA PHE A 147 -11.89 -9.80 10.47
C PHE A 147 -10.93 -10.89 11.00
N ALA A 148 -11.02 -12.12 10.49
CA ALA A 148 -10.11 -13.21 10.86
C ALA A 148 -8.64 -12.83 10.60
N ILE A 149 -8.32 -12.28 9.42
CA ILE A 149 -6.96 -11.87 9.05
C ILE A 149 -6.38 -10.84 10.04
N ALA A 150 -7.21 -9.95 10.56
CA ALA A 150 -6.77 -8.89 11.47
C ALA A 150 -6.69 -9.30 12.94
N TRP A 151 -7.50 -10.29 13.37
CA TRP A 151 -7.79 -10.51 14.79
C TRP A 151 -7.65 -11.95 15.28
N ALA A 152 -7.43 -12.94 14.41
CA ALA A 152 -7.17 -14.31 14.87
C ALA A 152 -5.91 -14.35 15.74
N ASP A 153 -5.96 -15.11 16.83
CA ASP A 153 -4.86 -15.17 17.81
C ASP A 153 -3.69 -16.02 17.29
N ASP A 154 -3.97 -17.01 16.46
CA ASP A 154 -2.99 -17.91 15.85
C ASP A 154 -3.37 -18.35 14.41
N ASP A 155 -2.41 -18.99 13.74
CA ASP A 155 -2.54 -19.42 12.34
C ASP A 155 -3.60 -20.53 12.14
N GLU A 156 -3.87 -21.36 13.15
CA GLU A 156 -4.85 -22.46 13.07
C GLU A 156 -6.27 -21.92 13.15
N GLU A 157 -6.53 -21.01 14.10
CA GLU A 157 -7.79 -20.27 14.19
C GLU A 157 -8.04 -19.45 12.93
N LEU A 158 -7.02 -18.71 12.46
CA LEU A 158 -7.09 -17.94 11.23
C LEU A 158 -7.51 -18.82 10.05
N GLN A 159 -6.81 -19.93 9.84
CA GLN A 159 -7.09 -20.86 8.75
C GLN A 159 -8.51 -21.41 8.84
N ARG A 160 -8.92 -21.88 10.04
CA ARG A 160 -10.28 -22.38 10.28
C ARG A 160 -11.33 -21.32 9.98
N CYS A 161 -11.17 -20.08 10.45
CA CYS A 161 -12.13 -19.01 10.19
C CYS A 161 -12.24 -18.66 8.69
N ILE A 162 -11.13 -18.65 7.96
CA ILE A 162 -11.16 -18.43 6.50
C ILE A 162 -11.89 -19.57 5.80
N GLN A 163 -11.59 -20.83 6.17
CA GLN A 163 -12.20 -22.02 5.58
C GLN A 163 -13.70 -22.13 5.90
N ASP A 164 -14.12 -21.84 7.13
CA ASP A 164 -15.52 -21.84 7.54
C ASP A 164 -16.33 -20.76 6.79
N ALA A 165 -15.76 -19.56 6.64
CA ALA A 165 -16.38 -18.49 5.86
C ALA A 165 -16.53 -18.89 4.38
N TYR A 166 -15.47 -19.45 3.78
CA TYR A 166 -15.50 -19.92 2.39
C TYR A 166 -16.48 -21.10 2.18
N SER A 167 -16.55 -22.04 3.12
CA SER A 167 -17.48 -23.17 3.06
C SER A 167 -18.94 -22.71 3.14
N SER A 168 -19.18 -21.62 3.86
CA SER A 168 -20.51 -21.02 3.98
C SER A 168 -20.90 -20.24 2.73
N ASP A 169 -19.97 -19.48 2.16
CA ASP A 169 -20.15 -18.72 0.92
C ASP A 169 -18.82 -18.58 0.16
N PRO A 170 -18.61 -19.33 -0.93
CA PRO A 170 -17.38 -19.25 -1.72
C PRO A 170 -17.08 -17.86 -2.28
N ALA A 171 -18.08 -16.98 -2.44
CA ALA A 171 -17.83 -15.63 -2.93
C ALA A 171 -17.08 -14.76 -1.91
N THR A 172 -16.98 -15.17 -0.64
CA THR A 172 -16.34 -14.35 0.40
C THR A 172 -14.84 -14.16 0.19
N ILE A 173 -14.15 -15.08 -0.49
CA ILE A 173 -12.69 -14.96 -0.75
C ILE A 173 -12.36 -13.85 -1.76
N SER A 174 -13.35 -13.42 -2.55
CA SER A 174 -13.24 -12.30 -3.49
C SER A 174 -14.06 -11.07 -3.09
N ARG A 175 -14.84 -11.17 -2.00
CA ARG A 175 -15.69 -10.08 -1.52
C ARG A 175 -14.82 -8.95 -1.00
N ARG A 176 -15.05 -7.73 -1.48
CA ARG A 176 -14.34 -6.54 -1.02
C ARG A 176 -14.94 -5.98 0.26
N ASP A 177 -14.09 -5.40 1.09
CA ASP A 177 -14.53 -4.60 2.23
C ASP A 177 -15.04 -3.21 1.80
N ASP A 178 -15.44 -2.39 2.77
CA ASP A 178 -15.89 -1.01 2.54
C ASP A 178 -14.81 -0.10 1.92
N TYR A 179 -13.54 -0.53 1.93
CA TYR A 179 -12.42 0.17 1.33
C TYR A 179 -12.06 -0.35 -0.07
N GLY A 180 -12.78 -1.36 -0.57
CA GLY A 180 -12.48 -2.00 -1.86
C GLY A 180 -11.38 -3.06 -1.77
N MET A 181 -10.86 -3.41 -0.58
CA MET A 181 -9.81 -4.41 -0.45
C MET A 181 -10.38 -5.82 -0.55
N THR A 182 -9.83 -6.64 -1.44
CA THR A 182 -10.05 -8.08 -1.42
C THR A 182 -9.32 -8.70 -0.22
N PRO A 183 -9.75 -9.88 0.27
CA PRO A 183 -9.06 -10.57 1.36
C PRO A 183 -7.57 -10.79 1.13
N VAL A 184 -7.18 -11.15 -0.10
CA VAL A 184 -5.78 -11.39 -0.44
C VAL A 184 -4.95 -10.10 -0.43
N LEU A 185 -5.53 -8.98 -0.89
CA LEU A 185 -4.87 -7.67 -0.80
C LEU A 185 -4.74 -7.24 0.67
N PHE A 186 -5.79 -7.42 1.47
CA PHE A 186 -5.80 -7.08 2.88
C PHE A 186 -4.77 -7.90 3.69
N ALA A 187 -4.71 -9.22 3.49
CA ALA A 187 -3.71 -10.10 4.08
C ALA A 187 -2.27 -9.68 3.69
N THR A 188 -2.09 -9.23 2.45
CA THR A 188 -0.79 -8.76 1.95
C THR A 188 -0.36 -7.47 2.63
N VAL A 189 -1.27 -6.49 2.77
CA VAL A 189 -1.00 -5.23 3.48
C VAL A 189 -0.66 -5.48 4.96
N LEU A 190 -1.30 -6.44 5.60
CA LEU A 190 -1.03 -6.84 6.99
C LEU A 190 0.18 -7.77 7.15
N HIS A 191 0.81 -8.20 6.04
CA HIS A 191 1.90 -9.17 6.02
C HIS A 191 1.55 -10.51 6.71
N ASN A 192 0.30 -10.94 6.57
CA ASN A 192 -0.17 -12.19 7.14
C ASN A 192 0.05 -13.35 6.15
N THR A 193 1.25 -13.92 6.16
CA THR A 193 1.66 -14.99 5.23
C THR A 193 0.78 -16.24 5.34
N ALA A 194 0.30 -16.58 6.53
CA ALA A 194 -0.61 -17.71 6.75
C ALA A 194 -1.94 -17.48 6.01
N ALA A 195 -2.56 -16.31 6.19
CA ALA A 195 -3.77 -15.94 5.46
C ALA A 195 -3.58 -15.97 3.95
N ILE A 196 -2.48 -15.41 3.42
CA ILE A 196 -2.22 -15.42 1.97
C ILE A 196 -2.14 -16.86 1.46
N ARG A 197 -1.42 -17.74 2.16
CA ARG A 197 -1.31 -19.16 1.79
C ARG A 197 -2.68 -19.83 1.77
N THR A 198 -3.47 -19.69 2.83
CA THR A 198 -4.81 -20.26 2.90
C THR A 198 -5.71 -19.75 1.78
N LEU A 199 -5.69 -18.44 1.49
CA LEU A 199 -6.50 -17.86 0.42
C LEU A 199 -6.07 -18.38 -0.97
N LEU A 200 -4.77 -18.56 -1.21
CA LEU A 200 -4.25 -19.16 -2.45
C LEU A 200 -4.66 -20.62 -2.61
N GLU A 201 -4.62 -21.40 -1.52
CA GLU A 201 -5.09 -22.80 -1.50
C GLU A 201 -6.59 -22.91 -1.80
N LEU A 202 -7.38 -21.90 -1.43
CA LEU A 202 -8.80 -21.79 -1.78
C LEU A 202 -9.05 -21.27 -3.21
N GLY A 203 -8.00 -20.97 -3.97
CA GLY A 203 -8.10 -20.66 -5.41
C GLY A 203 -8.39 -19.19 -5.74
N VAL A 204 -7.97 -18.23 -4.91
CA VAL A 204 -8.14 -16.76 -5.11
C VAL A 204 -7.34 -16.18 -6.30
N THR A 205 -7.44 -16.77 -7.48
CA THR A 205 -6.57 -16.47 -8.62
C THR A 205 -6.93 -15.16 -9.33
N ALA A 206 -8.22 -14.84 -9.46
CA ALA A 206 -8.67 -13.63 -10.16
C ALA A 206 -8.21 -12.34 -9.46
N ASP A 207 -8.23 -12.33 -8.12
CA ASP A 207 -7.91 -11.14 -7.34
C ASP A 207 -6.39 -10.86 -7.26
N LEU A 208 -5.53 -11.81 -7.64
CA LEU A 208 -4.08 -11.60 -7.71
C LEU A 208 -3.69 -10.53 -8.74
N PHE A 209 -4.55 -10.32 -9.74
CA PHE A 209 -4.37 -9.33 -10.79
C PHE A 209 -5.31 -8.13 -10.67
N SER A 210 -6.24 -8.18 -9.71
CA SER A 210 -7.20 -7.10 -9.49
C SER A 210 -6.51 -5.86 -8.94
N MET A 211 -6.90 -4.71 -9.46
CA MET A 211 -6.47 -3.39 -8.98
C MET A 211 -7.64 -2.48 -8.69
N ASP A 212 -8.81 -3.06 -8.46
CA ASP A 212 -9.97 -2.27 -8.15
C ASP A 212 -10.03 -1.91 -6.65
N GLY A 213 -8.99 -2.29 -5.89
CA GLY A 213 -8.81 -1.92 -4.51
C GLY A 213 -8.32 -0.48 -4.32
N PRO A 214 -8.17 -0.05 -3.05
CA PRO A 214 -7.62 1.26 -2.74
C PRO A 214 -6.20 1.36 -3.34
N ASP A 215 -5.88 2.53 -3.87
CA ASP A 215 -4.59 2.84 -4.50
C ASP A 215 -4.28 2.02 -5.77
N ARG A 216 -5.24 1.24 -6.27
CA ARG A 216 -5.12 0.40 -7.48
C ARG A 216 -3.91 -0.53 -7.43
N LEU A 217 -3.67 -1.13 -6.26
CA LEU A 217 -2.59 -2.07 -6.04
C LEU A 217 -3.06 -3.52 -6.20
N THR A 218 -2.30 -4.31 -6.95
CA THR A 218 -2.38 -5.77 -6.84
C THR A 218 -1.73 -6.23 -5.53
N PRO A 219 -2.05 -7.43 -5.03
CA PRO A 219 -1.37 -8.00 -3.87
C PRO A 219 0.17 -8.00 -4.03
N LEU A 220 0.70 -8.44 -5.17
CA LEU A 220 2.15 -8.46 -5.40
C LEU A 220 2.76 -7.06 -5.31
N ARG A 221 2.08 -6.04 -5.87
CA ARG A 221 2.55 -4.66 -5.82
C ARG A 221 2.47 -4.09 -4.40
N ALA A 222 1.43 -4.42 -3.64
CA ALA A 222 1.32 -4.03 -2.23
C ALA A 222 2.47 -4.64 -1.40
N ALA A 223 2.79 -5.93 -1.61
CA ALA A 223 3.93 -6.58 -0.96
C ALA A 223 5.26 -5.88 -1.27
N GLN A 224 5.46 -5.49 -2.54
CA GLN A 224 6.64 -4.75 -2.98
C GLN A 224 6.64 -3.28 -2.51
N SER A 225 5.50 -2.62 -2.35
CA SER A 225 5.49 -1.17 -2.02
C SER A 225 5.78 -0.90 -0.54
N ASN A 226 5.56 -1.88 0.34
CA ASN A 226 5.79 -1.74 1.78
C ASN A 226 7.27 -1.72 2.20
N PHE A 227 8.25 -1.62 1.27
CA PHE A 227 9.69 -1.58 1.60
C PHE A 227 10.09 -0.46 2.57
N ALA A 228 9.30 0.61 2.67
CA ALA A 228 9.62 1.71 3.57
C ALA A 228 9.56 1.30 5.06
N GLU A 229 8.74 0.30 5.40
CA GLU A 229 8.49 -0.08 6.79
C GLU A 229 9.18 -1.39 7.21
N ARG A 230 9.64 -2.21 6.26
CA ARG A 230 10.15 -3.56 6.51
C ARG A 230 11.35 -3.90 5.62
N THR A 231 12.17 -4.83 6.09
CA THR A 231 13.32 -5.31 5.30
C THR A 231 12.86 -6.20 4.14
N LEU A 232 13.65 -6.25 3.07
CA LEU A 232 13.40 -7.13 1.92
C LEU A 232 13.35 -8.60 2.38
N GLU A 233 14.15 -8.97 3.37
CA GLU A 233 14.19 -10.29 3.98
C GLU A 233 12.84 -10.72 4.56
N GLU A 234 12.13 -9.81 5.24
CA GLU A 234 10.82 -10.06 5.83
C GLU A 234 9.71 -10.20 4.78
N GLN A 235 9.83 -9.48 3.66
CA GLN A 235 8.80 -9.45 2.62
C GLN A 235 8.96 -10.54 1.57
N ARG A 236 10.19 -11.03 1.39
CA ARG A 236 10.55 -12.05 0.40
C ARG A 236 9.60 -13.27 0.40
N PRO A 237 9.24 -13.88 1.55
CA PRO A 237 8.33 -15.03 1.54
C PRO A 237 6.96 -14.72 0.93
N ILE A 238 6.42 -13.52 1.17
CA ILE A 238 5.14 -13.08 0.62
C ILE A 238 5.25 -12.83 -0.89
N ILE A 239 6.33 -12.13 -1.31
CA ILE A 239 6.59 -11.83 -2.71
C ILE A 239 6.74 -13.13 -3.51
N GLU A 240 7.54 -14.07 -3.02
CA GLU A 240 7.75 -15.39 -3.66
C GLU A 240 6.45 -16.19 -3.72
N LEU A 241 5.65 -16.20 -2.64
CA LEU A 241 4.36 -16.89 -2.60
C LEU A 241 3.39 -16.34 -3.66
N LEU A 242 3.26 -15.01 -3.75
CA LEU A 242 2.39 -14.36 -4.75
C LEU A 242 2.92 -14.56 -6.17
N GLN A 243 4.24 -14.44 -6.39
CA GLN A 243 4.86 -14.69 -7.70
C GLN A 243 4.62 -16.12 -8.18
N ASN A 244 4.79 -17.11 -7.30
CA ASN A 244 4.53 -18.51 -7.62
C ASN A 244 3.07 -18.78 -7.97
N ALA A 245 2.14 -18.13 -7.27
CA ALA A 245 0.70 -18.25 -7.56
C ALA A 245 0.30 -17.56 -8.88
N MET A 246 0.96 -16.45 -9.22
CA MET A 246 0.68 -15.69 -10.44
C MET A 246 1.34 -16.32 -11.68
N ALA A 247 2.51 -16.95 -11.54
CA ALA A 247 3.27 -17.53 -12.65
C ALA A 247 2.45 -18.45 -13.59
N PRO A 248 1.68 -19.45 -13.10
CA PRO A 248 0.89 -20.33 -13.96
C PRO A 248 -0.31 -19.64 -14.62
N LEU A 249 -0.71 -18.46 -14.11
CA LEU A 249 -1.83 -17.67 -14.64
C LEU A 249 -1.37 -16.67 -15.71
N LEU A 250 -0.06 -16.52 -15.91
CA LEU A 250 0.48 -15.71 -17.00
C LEU A 250 0.14 -16.38 -18.33
N PRO A 251 -0.27 -15.60 -19.36
CA PRO A 251 -0.50 -16.18 -20.67
C PRO A 251 0.77 -16.89 -21.14
N THR A 252 0.62 -18.13 -21.58
CA THR A 252 1.69 -18.81 -22.29
C THR A 252 1.93 -18.06 -23.60
N ALA A 253 3.20 -17.81 -23.88
CA ALA A 253 3.56 -17.12 -25.09
C ALA A 253 3.46 -18.10 -26.27
N ASP A 254 2.76 -17.68 -27.31
CA ASP A 254 2.51 -18.42 -28.54
C ASP A 254 3.49 -17.95 -29.63
N CYS A 255 4.78 -17.94 -29.30
CA CYS A 255 5.82 -17.54 -30.25
C CYS A 255 5.74 -18.35 -31.53
N THR A 256 5.51 -17.66 -32.65
CA THR A 256 5.47 -18.26 -33.98
C THR A 256 6.80 -18.17 -34.74
N CYS A 257 7.73 -17.31 -34.31
CA CYS A 257 8.98 -17.08 -35.02
C CYS A 257 10.14 -17.96 -34.55
N GLY A 258 10.01 -18.64 -33.40
CA GLY A 258 11.08 -19.41 -32.76
C GLY A 258 12.26 -18.57 -32.22
N GLN A 259 12.21 -17.25 -32.36
CA GLN A 259 13.29 -16.32 -32.01
C GLN A 259 12.92 -15.34 -30.88
N CYS A 260 11.73 -15.47 -30.27
CA CYS A 260 11.37 -14.65 -29.12
C CYS A 260 12.27 -14.95 -27.93
N LYS A 261 12.73 -13.90 -27.26
CA LYS A 261 13.40 -13.98 -25.95
C LYS A 261 12.44 -14.60 -24.93
N ASP A 262 12.89 -15.69 -24.29
CA ASP A 262 12.13 -16.62 -23.42
C ASP A 262 10.77 -17.04 -23.98
N GLY A 263 10.67 -17.09 -25.30
CA GLY A 263 9.44 -17.44 -25.99
C GLY A 263 8.38 -16.35 -26.01
N TRP A 264 8.59 -15.15 -25.45
CA TRP A 264 7.54 -14.13 -25.34
C TRP A 264 7.90 -12.74 -25.88
N LEU A 265 9.17 -12.32 -25.81
CA LEU A 265 9.60 -11.01 -26.32
C LEU A 265 10.14 -11.13 -27.74
N SER A 266 9.37 -10.76 -28.75
CA SER A 266 9.83 -10.84 -30.14
C SER A 266 10.92 -9.80 -30.45
N LEU A 267 11.74 -10.08 -31.47
CA LEU A 267 12.79 -9.15 -31.91
C LEU A 267 12.22 -7.81 -32.39
N ARG A 268 11.06 -7.83 -33.06
CA ARG A 268 10.34 -6.61 -33.47
C ARG A 268 9.85 -5.83 -32.27
N MET A 269 9.22 -6.49 -31.30
CA MET A 269 8.77 -5.84 -30.06
C MET A 269 9.96 -5.22 -29.29
N ALA A 270 11.08 -5.94 -29.16
CA ALA A 270 12.28 -5.42 -28.53
C ALA A 270 12.86 -4.20 -29.27
N SER A 271 12.91 -4.24 -30.61
CA SER A 271 13.32 -3.12 -31.45
C SER A 271 12.43 -1.89 -31.25
N ILE A 272 11.10 -2.09 -31.26
CA ILE A 272 10.11 -1.04 -31.00
C ILE A 272 10.32 -0.42 -29.62
N LEU A 273 10.50 -1.24 -28.57
CA LEU A 273 10.75 -0.75 -27.21
C LEU A 273 12.07 0.02 -27.14
N SER A 274 13.14 -0.45 -27.79
CA SER A 274 14.42 0.27 -27.82
C SER A 274 14.28 1.65 -28.45
N SER A 275 13.62 1.74 -29.61
CA SER A 275 13.42 3.03 -30.28
C SER A 275 12.46 3.94 -29.56
N THR A 276 11.44 3.39 -28.92
CA THR A 276 10.53 4.15 -28.06
C THR A 276 11.29 4.75 -26.89
N ALA A 277 12.23 4.01 -26.29
CA ALA A 277 13.06 4.54 -25.22
C ALA A 277 13.93 5.71 -25.72
N SER A 278 14.53 5.62 -26.91
CA SER A 278 15.28 6.73 -27.51
C SER A 278 14.38 7.94 -27.80
N LEU A 279 13.14 7.73 -28.27
CA LEU A 279 12.17 8.81 -28.46
C LEU A 279 11.84 9.50 -27.13
N ILE A 280 11.52 8.72 -26.10
CA ILE A 280 11.25 9.24 -24.75
C ILE A 280 12.44 10.08 -24.27
N GLN A 281 13.67 9.57 -24.42
CA GLN A 281 14.88 10.30 -24.04
C GLN A 281 14.98 11.66 -24.74
N ASN A 282 14.78 11.73 -26.05
CA ASN A 282 14.80 12.99 -26.81
C ASN A 282 13.73 13.96 -26.30
N CYS A 283 12.49 13.48 -26.10
CA CYS A 283 11.41 14.30 -25.56
C CYS A 283 11.68 14.77 -24.12
N THR A 284 12.27 13.93 -23.27
CA THR A 284 12.64 14.31 -21.90
C THR A 284 13.77 15.32 -21.88
N PHE A 285 14.76 15.15 -22.76
CA PHE A 285 15.93 16.03 -22.85
C PHE A 285 15.52 17.47 -23.19
N ASP A 286 14.65 17.64 -24.18
CA ASP A 286 14.11 18.95 -24.56
C ASP A 286 13.34 19.58 -23.40
N CYS A 287 12.55 18.78 -22.69
CA CYS A 287 11.79 19.25 -21.52
C CYS A 287 12.70 19.64 -20.34
N ILE A 288 13.81 18.94 -20.08
CA ILE A 288 14.75 19.26 -18.99
C ILE A 288 15.30 20.70 -19.11
N SER A 289 15.37 21.23 -20.33
CA SER A 289 15.81 22.61 -20.57
C SER A 289 14.81 23.67 -20.07
N SER A 290 13.51 23.35 -20.02
CA SER A 290 12.46 24.27 -19.57
C SER A 290 12.29 24.31 -18.05
N PHE A 291 12.90 23.39 -17.30
CA PHE A 291 12.85 23.39 -15.85
C PHE A 291 13.54 24.65 -15.26
N PRO A 292 12.97 25.27 -14.22
CA PRO A 292 13.48 26.51 -13.65
C PRO A 292 14.91 26.35 -13.08
N ALA A 293 15.70 27.41 -13.19
CA ALA A 293 16.94 27.56 -12.44
C ALA A 293 16.63 28.17 -11.06
N PRO A 294 17.24 27.69 -9.95
CA PRO A 294 18.27 26.65 -9.86
C PRO A 294 17.70 25.23 -9.99
N ALA A 295 18.55 24.23 -10.26
CA ALA A 295 18.13 22.82 -10.48
C ALA A 295 17.30 22.17 -9.35
N ARG A 296 17.21 22.81 -8.18
CA ARG A 296 16.40 22.41 -7.01
C ARG A 296 15.13 23.25 -6.83
N ALA A 297 14.77 24.08 -7.79
CA ALA A 297 13.47 24.73 -7.81
C ALA A 297 12.40 23.67 -8.12
N PHE A 298 11.32 23.69 -7.34
CA PHE A 298 10.15 22.86 -7.59
C PHE A 298 9.50 23.31 -8.89
N VAL A 299 9.00 22.35 -9.67
CA VAL A 299 8.04 22.66 -10.72
C VAL A 299 6.72 23.03 -10.04
N ASP A 300 6.13 24.15 -10.44
CA ASP A 300 4.79 24.53 -10.01
C ASP A 300 3.79 23.44 -10.42
N ALA A 301 2.91 23.04 -9.50
CA ALA A 301 1.88 22.04 -9.74
C ALA A 301 1.03 22.35 -10.98
N ALA A 302 0.85 23.63 -11.33
CA ALA A 302 0.15 24.04 -12.54
C ALA A 302 0.83 23.60 -13.85
N HIS A 303 2.15 23.45 -13.84
CA HIS A 303 2.94 23.04 -15.00
C HIS A 303 3.20 21.53 -15.06
N LEU A 304 2.89 20.79 -13.98
CA LEU A 304 3.09 19.33 -13.97
C LEU A 304 2.40 18.63 -15.14
N PRO A 305 1.13 18.91 -15.53
CA PRO A 305 0.47 18.22 -16.63
C PRO A 305 1.14 18.42 -18.01
N GLU A 306 1.92 19.49 -18.18
CA GLU A 306 2.63 19.80 -19.43
C GLU A 306 3.94 19.03 -19.57
N ILE A 307 4.46 18.48 -18.47
CA ILE A 307 5.71 17.72 -18.49
C ILE A 307 5.45 16.34 -19.10
N PRO A 308 6.16 15.97 -20.18
CA PRO A 308 6.03 14.65 -20.79
C PRO A 308 6.21 13.54 -19.76
N TYR A 309 5.36 12.50 -19.85
CA TYR A 309 5.49 11.28 -19.05
C TYR A 309 5.37 11.45 -17.52
N ILE A 310 5.04 12.64 -17.02
CA ILE A 310 4.85 12.85 -15.57
C ILE A 310 3.73 11.99 -14.97
N LYS A 311 2.75 11.58 -15.80
CA LYS A 311 1.63 10.73 -15.38
C LYS A 311 2.07 9.38 -14.83
N TYR A 312 3.27 8.89 -15.20
CA TYR A 312 3.82 7.63 -14.70
C TYR A 312 4.54 7.77 -13.36
N PHE A 313 4.79 9.00 -12.88
CA PHE A 313 5.49 9.21 -11.62
C PHE A 313 4.57 8.87 -10.44
N PRO A 314 5.09 8.27 -9.36
CA PRO A 314 4.38 8.18 -8.09
C PRO A 314 4.07 9.58 -7.54
N GLU A 315 2.94 9.73 -6.82
CA GLU A 315 2.52 11.03 -6.28
C GLU A 315 3.56 11.64 -5.35
N GLU A 316 4.26 10.80 -4.57
CA GLU A 316 5.36 11.21 -3.71
C GLU A 316 6.48 11.85 -4.53
N ALA A 317 6.82 11.25 -5.69
CA ALA A 317 7.85 11.76 -6.59
C ALA A 317 7.39 13.01 -7.35
N LYS A 318 6.09 13.17 -7.62
CA LYS A 318 5.51 14.36 -8.25
C LYS A 318 5.56 15.56 -7.30
N SER A 319 5.25 15.37 -6.02
CA SER A 319 5.24 16.43 -5.01
C SER A 319 6.62 17.07 -4.80
N GLU A 320 7.69 16.32 -5.11
CA GLU A 320 9.08 16.76 -5.03
C GLU A 320 9.79 16.70 -6.40
N LEU A 321 9.08 17.02 -7.48
CA LEU A 321 9.66 17.00 -8.81
C LEU A 321 10.63 18.17 -9.03
N PHE A 322 11.92 17.84 -9.05
CA PHE A 322 13.01 18.74 -9.46
C PHE A 322 13.57 18.33 -10.81
N LYS A 323 14.32 19.23 -11.45
CA LYS A 323 15.11 18.95 -12.67
C LYS A 323 15.99 17.69 -12.51
N THR A 324 16.56 17.50 -11.32
CA THR A 324 17.38 16.32 -11.00
C THR A 324 16.57 15.03 -10.90
N ALA A 325 15.34 15.07 -10.36
CA ALA A 325 14.46 13.90 -10.29
C ALA A 325 13.99 13.48 -11.68
N TYR A 326 13.55 14.44 -12.49
CA TYR A 326 13.10 14.18 -13.86
C TYR A 326 14.25 13.68 -14.76
N GLY A 327 15.44 14.28 -14.65
CA GLY A 327 16.64 13.75 -15.29
C GLY A 327 17.07 12.36 -14.80
N GLY A 328 16.66 11.96 -13.59
CA GLY A 328 16.86 10.61 -13.09
C GLY A 328 15.89 9.58 -13.68
N PHE A 329 14.69 10.03 -14.04
CA PHE A 329 13.74 9.21 -14.79
C PHE A 329 14.20 9.02 -16.24
N GLU A 330 14.71 10.07 -16.89
CA GLU A 330 15.37 9.97 -18.21
C GLU A 330 16.49 8.91 -18.19
N GLU A 331 17.40 8.97 -17.21
CA GLU A 331 18.46 7.97 -17.06
C GLU A 331 17.93 6.56 -16.78
N LEU A 332 16.84 6.43 -16.02
CA LEU A 332 16.16 5.14 -15.83
C LEU A 332 15.70 4.54 -17.16
N ILE A 333 15.15 5.35 -18.06
CA ILE A 333 14.74 4.89 -19.40
C ILE A 333 15.96 4.42 -20.21
N ILE A 334 17.10 5.09 -20.10
CA ILE A 334 18.36 4.63 -20.72
C ILE A 334 18.76 3.25 -20.20
N HIS A 335 18.71 3.03 -18.87
CA HIS A 335 19.03 1.72 -18.30
C HIS A 335 18.04 0.63 -18.74
N ILE A 336 16.76 0.97 -18.92
CA ILE A 336 15.76 0.02 -19.42
C ILE A 336 16.01 -0.33 -20.89
N GLU A 337 16.39 0.66 -21.71
CA GLU A 337 16.71 0.46 -23.13
C GLU A 337 17.81 -0.58 -23.35
N THR A 338 18.85 -0.61 -22.49
CA THR A 338 19.95 -1.57 -22.64
C THR A 338 19.51 -3.02 -22.57
N LEU A 339 18.36 -3.32 -21.96
CA LEU A 339 17.80 -4.67 -21.91
C LEU A 339 17.26 -5.17 -23.26
N PHE A 340 16.96 -4.24 -24.17
CA PHE A 340 16.36 -4.50 -25.47
C PHE A 340 17.37 -4.48 -26.63
N ARG A 341 18.61 -4.00 -26.41
CA ARG A 341 19.64 -3.95 -27.45
C ARG A 341 20.24 -5.35 -27.75
N PRO A 342 20.32 -5.78 -29.03
CA PRO A 342 21.12 -6.95 -29.43
C PRO A 342 22.63 -6.61 -29.47
N PRO A 343 23.58 -7.56 -29.30
CA PRO A 343 23.45 -8.98 -28.93
C PRO A 343 23.72 -9.24 -27.44
N GLU A 344 23.96 -8.21 -26.63
CA GLU A 344 24.29 -8.26 -25.19
C GLU A 344 23.09 -8.65 -24.31
N ALA A 345 22.16 -9.40 -24.89
CA ALA A 345 20.99 -9.99 -24.27
C ALA A 345 21.41 -10.74 -23.00
N LEU A 346 21.32 -10.02 -21.88
CA LEU A 346 21.40 -10.61 -20.55
C LEU A 346 20.48 -11.83 -20.53
N PRO A 347 20.96 -12.98 -20.01
CA PRO A 347 20.14 -14.17 -19.91
C PRO A 347 18.91 -13.81 -19.08
N ILE A 348 17.75 -13.81 -19.74
CA ILE A 348 16.46 -13.61 -19.09
C ILE A 348 16.03 -14.93 -18.48
N GLY A 349 16.87 -15.55 -17.66
CA GLY A 349 16.36 -16.57 -16.75
C GLY A 349 15.24 -16.01 -15.87
N ASP A 350 14.82 -16.77 -14.86
CA ASP A 350 13.76 -16.42 -13.90
C ASP A 350 13.96 -15.08 -13.13
N THR A 351 15.00 -14.32 -13.44
CA THR A 351 15.24 -12.95 -12.98
C THR A 351 14.16 -11.95 -13.40
N CYS A 352 13.47 -11.43 -12.38
CA CYS A 352 12.64 -10.23 -12.47
C CYS A 352 13.43 -9.02 -13.03
N TRP A 353 13.06 -8.52 -14.21
CA TRP A 353 13.72 -7.40 -14.89
C TRP A 353 13.85 -6.12 -14.02
N PRO A 354 12.82 -5.70 -13.27
CA PRO A 354 12.94 -4.60 -12.32
C PRO A 354 14.05 -4.80 -11.27
N ALA A 355 14.20 -6.02 -10.75
CA ALA A 355 15.26 -6.35 -9.81
C ALA A 355 16.64 -6.33 -10.49
N HIS A 356 16.72 -6.74 -11.75
CA HIS A 356 17.93 -6.67 -12.56
C HIS A 356 18.38 -5.22 -12.78
N ILE A 357 17.50 -4.34 -13.24
CA ILE A 357 17.79 -2.90 -13.40
C ILE A 357 18.21 -2.28 -12.07
N SER A 358 17.48 -2.59 -10.99
CA SER A 358 17.84 -2.12 -9.66
C SER A 358 19.22 -2.62 -9.20
N ARG A 359 19.66 -3.79 -9.67
CA ARG A 359 21.01 -4.31 -9.41
C ARG A 359 22.05 -3.60 -10.28
N LEU A 360 21.80 -3.42 -11.57
CA LEU A 360 22.70 -2.69 -12.47
C LEU A 360 22.97 -1.27 -11.97
N ILE A 361 21.91 -0.52 -11.63
CA ILE A 361 22.03 0.83 -11.05
C ILE A 361 22.87 0.84 -9.76
N ARG A 362 22.79 -0.22 -8.94
CA ARG A 362 23.60 -0.37 -7.71
C ARG A 362 25.05 -0.76 -7.99
N GLU A 363 25.30 -1.59 -9.00
CA GLU A 363 26.64 -2.06 -9.39
C GLU A 363 27.45 -0.94 -10.07
N GLU A 364 26.86 -0.24 -11.03
CA GLU A 364 27.48 0.91 -11.70
C GLU A 364 27.86 2.02 -10.69
N TYR A 365 27.02 2.21 -9.66
CA TYR A 365 27.33 3.11 -8.56
C TYR A 365 28.57 2.67 -7.77
N ARG A 366 28.76 1.36 -7.53
CA ARG A 366 29.92 0.85 -6.80
C ARG A 366 31.21 0.99 -7.59
N THR A 367 31.16 0.79 -8.90
CA THR A 367 32.36 0.83 -9.75
C THR A 367 32.80 2.26 -10.06
N GLY A 368 31.93 3.26 -9.85
CA GLY A 368 32.23 4.67 -10.14
C GLY A 368 32.50 4.93 -11.63
N GLN A 369 32.17 3.96 -12.48
CA GLN A 369 32.57 3.93 -13.88
C GLN A 369 31.76 4.92 -14.73
N TYR A 370 30.71 5.51 -14.16
CA TYR A 370 29.83 6.47 -14.80
C TYR A 370 29.34 7.53 -13.80
N ALA A 371 29.93 8.73 -13.87
CA ALA A 371 29.55 9.91 -13.07
C ALA A 371 28.10 10.44 -13.27
N PRO A 372 27.39 10.21 -14.40
CA PRO A 372 26.02 10.71 -14.58
C PRO A 372 24.96 10.07 -13.65
N PHE A 373 25.14 8.81 -13.22
CA PHE A 373 24.08 7.99 -12.60
C PHE A 373 23.67 8.36 -11.16
N ASN A 374 24.04 9.54 -10.69
CA ASN A 374 23.49 10.08 -9.45
C ASN A 374 22.02 10.50 -9.59
N ARG A 375 21.53 10.77 -10.81
CA ARG A 375 20.15 11.22 -11.02
C ARG A 375 19.16 10.07 -10.88
N THR A 376 19.40 8.90 -11.48
CA THR A 376 18.51 7.72 -11.29
C THR A 376 18.34 7.36 -9.81
N LYS A 377 19.45 7.34 -9.06
CA LYS A 377 19.42 7.10 -7.61
C LYS A 377 18.62 8.16 -6.87
N PHE A 378 18.74 9.42 -7.27
CA PHE A 378 17.96 10.51 -6.69
C PHE A 378 16.46 10.32 -6.97
N PHE A 379 16.07 10.00 -8.20
CA PHE A 379 14.69 9.67 -8.56
C PHE A 379 14.13 8.53 -7.68
N LEU A 380 14.85 7.41 -7.59
CA LEU A 380 14.44 6.27 -6.75
C LEU A 380 14.33 6.63 -5.25
N ARG A 381 15.24 7.47 -4.74
CA ARG A 381 15.19 7.96 -3.35
C ARG A 381 14.02 8.89 -3.06
N LYS A 382 13.47 9.54 -4.09
CA LYS A 382 12.31 10.44 -4.00
C LYS A 382 10.99 9.72 -4.21
N GLY A 383 10.96 8.40 -4.02
CA GLY A 383 9.77 7.58 -4.21
C GLY A 383 9.57 7.10 -5.65
N GLY A 384 10.47 7.46 -6.58
CA GLY A 384 10.47 6.89 -7.92
C GLY A 384 10.65 5.37 -7.91
N ASN A 385 10.12 4.70 -8.93
CA ASN A 385 10.19 3.24 -9.05
C ASN A 385 10.59 2.86 -10.49
N VAL A 386 11.42 1.83 -10.63
CA VAL A 386 11.80 1.23 -11.93
C VAL A 386 10.57 0.83 -12.75
N LEU A 387 9.51 0.35 -12.10
CA LEU A 387 8.26 -0.02 -12.74
C LEU A 387 7.59 1.15 -13.47
N CYS A 388 7.75 2.39 -12.99
CA CYS A 388 7.22 3.57 -13.67
C CYS A 388 7.91 3.80 -15.02
N GLY A 389 9.20 3.51 -15.11
CA GLY A 389 9.95 3.59 -16.37
C GLY A 389 9.50 2.52 -17.37
N PHE A 390 9.31 1.28 -16.90
CA PHE A 390 8.79 0.22 -17.76
C PHE A 390 7.36 0.51 -18.22
N ASP A 391 6.48 0.96 -17.33
CA ASP A 391 5.10 1.27 -17.70
C ASP A 391 5.01 2.41 -18.72
N CYS A 392 5.78 3.48 -18.50
CA CYS A 392 5.93 4.56 -19.46
C CYS A 392 6.34 4.03 -20.83
N LEU A 393 7.42 3.24 -20.87
CA LEU A 393 7.96 2.71 -22.11
C LEU A 393 6.96 1.83 -22.86
N VAL A 394 6.31 0.91 -22.14
CA VAL A 394 5.35 -0.04 -22.72
C VAL A 394 4.11 0.67 -23.24
N HIS A 395 3.57 1.64 -22.49
CA HIS A 395 2.39 2.40 -22.94
C HIS A 395 2.69 3.28 -24.15
N VAL A 396 3.85 3.96 -24.18
CA VAL A 396 4.23 4.79 -25.33
C VAL A 396 4.46 3.90 -26.56
N ALA A 397 5.12 2.76 -26.41
CA ALA A 397 5.36 1.82 -27.50
C ALA A 397 4.06 1.26 -28.09
N GLU A 398 3.11 0.88 -27.23
CA GLU A 398 1.78 0.44 -27.64
C GLU A 398 1.02 1.54 -28.39
N THR A 399 1.03 2.77 -27.87
CA THR A 399 0.36 3.92 -28.48
C THR A 399 0.90 4.18 -29.90
N LEU A 400 2.22 4.24 -30.03
CA LEU A 400 2.88 4.47 -31.33
C LEU A 400 2.67 3.34 -32.33
N SER A 401 2.41 2.12 -31.85
CA SER A 401 2.18 0.96 -32.74
C SER A 401 0.74 0.88 -33.24
N LEU A 402 -0.19 1.58 -32.59
CA LEU A 402 -1.59 1.69 -33.01
C LEU A 402 -1.82 2.85 -33.98
N GLU A 403 -0.98 3.89 -33.94
CA GLU A 403 -1.09 5.03 -34.84
C GLU A 403 -0.70 4.61 -36.26
N PRO A 404 -1.61 4.73 -37.26
CA PRO A 404 -1.24 4.49 -38.64
C PRO A 404 -0.16 5.50 -39.01
N THR A 405 0.98 5.00 -39.51
CA THR A 405 2.09 5.82 -40.00
C THR A 405 1.60 6.66 -41.18
N THR A 406 1.07 7.85 -40.88
CA THR A 406 0.35 8.71 -41.84
C THR A 406 1.27 9.71 -42.55
N GLY A 407 2.59 9.50 -42.48
CA GLY A 407 3.57 10.38 -43.13
C GLY A 407 4.79 9.63 -43.64
N ASP A 408 5.55 10.29 -44.51
CA ASP A 408 6.82 9.82 -45.08
C ASP A 408 7.92 9.55 -44.02
N ASP A 409 7.65 9.83 -42.74
CA ASP A 409 8.42 9.35 -41.59
C ASP A 409 8.17 7.86 -41.35
N LYS A 410 8.51 7.03 -42.34
CA LYS A 410 8.87 5.64 -42.08
C LYS A 410 10.09 5.68 -41.18
N SER A 411 9.84 5.62 -39.87
CA SER A 411 10.85 5.52 -38.83
C SER A 411 11.98 4.62 -39.29
N HIS A 412 13.23 5.02 -39.06
CA HIS A 412 14.47 4.34 -39.46
C HIS A 412 14.64 2.87 -39.01
N LEU A 413 13.62 2.28 -38.37
CA LEU A 413 13.62 0.89 -38.00
C LEU A 413 13.25 0.04 -39.21
N ASP A 414 14.24 -0.72 -39.70
CA ASP A 414 14.03 -1.80 -40.65
C ASP A 414 13.35 -3.00 -39.96
N LEU A 415 12.11 -2.79 -39.48
CA LEU A 415 11.30 -3.85 -38.86
C LEU A 415 10.95 -4.95 -39.86
N ASP A 416 10.93 -4.62 -41.15
CA ASP A 416 10.68 -5.56 -42.25
C ASP A 416 11.79 -6.61 -42.37
N SER A 417 13.04 -6.26 -42.02
CA SER A 417 14.15 -7.23 -41.92
C SER A 417 14.03 -8.23 -40.76
N LEU A 418 13.22 -7.92 -39.74
CA LEU A 418 13.05 -8.77 -38.57
C LEU A 418 11.90 -9.76 -38.79
N PRO A 419 11.97 -11.00 -38.26
CA PRO A 419 10.91 -11.98 -38.42
C PRO A 419 9.63 -11.55 -37.69
N ALA A 420 8.49 -11.66 -38.38
CA ALA A 420 7.18 -11.43 -37.79
C ALA A 420 6.85 -12.47 -36.72
N CYS A 421 6.15 -12.06 -35.67
CA CYS A 421 5.72 -12.94 -34.59
C CYS A 421 4.32 -12.60 -34.08
N ALA A 422 3.58 -13.62 -33.62
CA ALA A 422 2.31 -13.42 -32.92
C ALA A 422 2.43 -12.56 -31.66
N ASN A 423 3.64 -12.43 -31.10
CA ASN A 423 3.95 -11.61 -29.93
C ASN A 423 4.25 -10.13 -30.26
N ASP A 424 4.33 -9.73 -31.53
CA ASP A 424 4.76 -8.38 -31.94
C ASP A 424 3.90 -7.23 -31.40
N HIS A 425 2.65 -7.53 -31.02
CA HIS A 425 1.70 -6.55 -30.47
C HIS A 425 1.10 -6.98 -29.13
N LYS A 426 1.66 -7.99 -28.46
CA LYS A 426 1.15 -8.48 -27.18
C LYS A 426 1.68 -7.66 -26.00
N TYR A 427 1.41 -6.36 -26.00
CA TYR A 427 1.81 -5.45 -24.92
C TYR A 427 1.23 -5.84 -23.56
N ASP A 428 0.02 -6.43 -23.54
CA ASP A 428 -0.51 -7.03 -22.32
C ASP A 428 0.41 -8.12 -21.79
N LEU A 429 0.87 -9.06 -22.62
CA LEU A 429 1.81 -10.10 -22.19
C LEU A 429 3.11 -9.48 -21.65
N LEU A 430 3.64 -8.46 -22.30
CA LEU A 430 4.83 -7.72 -21.86
C LEU A 430 4.63 -7.07 -20.47
N ARG A 431 3.49 -6.39 -20.26
CA ARG A 431 3.11 -5.82 -18.96
C ARG A 431 3.06 -6.89 -17.87
N LYS A 432 2.37 -7.99 -18.15
CA LYS A 432 2.26 -9.14 -17.25
C LYS A 432 3.63 -9.71 -16.87
N LYS A 433 4.54 -9.85 -17.86
CA LYS A 433 5.91 -10.35 -17.66
C LYS A 433 6.80 -9.39 -16.85
N PHE A 434 6.57 -8.09 -16.95
CA PHE A 434 7.25 -7.08 -16.12
C PHE A 434 6.62 -6.86 -14.75
N ALA A 435 5.57 -7.61 -14.41
CA ALA A 435 4.73 -7.35 -13.26
C ALA A 435 4.13 -5.93 -13.24
N LEU A 436 3.97 -5.32 -14.42
CA LEU A 436 3.20 -4.10 -14.64
C LEU A 436 1.71 -4.47 -14.72
N TRP A 437 1.13 -4.74 -13.57
CA TRP A 437 -0.28 -5.01 -13.51
C TRP A 437 -1.02 -3.69 -13.47
N GLY A 438 -1.63 -3.34 -14.60
CA GLY A 438 -2.59 -2.25 -14.73
C GLY A 438 -2.32 -1.12 -15.68
N GLU A 439 -3.39 -0.40 -16.02
CA GLU A 439 -3.29 0.89 -16.69
C GLU A 439 -2.90 1.97 -15.67
N PHE A 440 -1.60 2.25 -15.57
CA PHE A 440 -1.07 3.42 -14.87
C PHE A 440 -1.49 4.73 -15.59
N ALA A 441 -1.75 4.66 -16.91
CA ALA A 441 -1.79 5.82 -17.79
C ALA A 441 -3.17 6.25 -18.30
N SER A 442 -4.21 5.41 -18.25
CA SER A 442 -5.52 5.71 -18.86
C SER A 442 -6.49 6.44 -17.93
N LEU A 443 -6.43 6.19 -16.61
CA LEU A 443 -7.51 6.56 -15.70
C LEU A 443 -7.42 7.97 -15.12
N PHE A 444 -6.29 8.66 -15.29
CA PHE A 444 -6.18 10.07 -14.91
C PHE A 444 -6.58 11.04 -16.02
N CYS A 445 -6.84 10.56 -17.25
CA CYS A 445 -7.34 11.40 -18.34
C CYS A 445 -8.88 11.45 -18.44
N TYR A 446 -9.63 10.66 -17.65
CA TYR A 446 -11.10 10.58 -17.79
C TYR A 446 -11.90 10.53 -16.48
N ILE A 447 -11.38 11.12 -15.40
CA ILE A 447 -12.22 11.48 -14.26
C ILE A 447 -12.15 13.00 -14.10
N PRO A 448 -13.18 13.76 -14.56
CA PRO A 448 -13.26 15.15 -14.20
C PRO A 448 -13.37 15.23 -12.68
N ASN A 449 -12.49 16.04 -12.10
CA ASN A 449 -12.24 16.34 -10.69
C ASN A 449 -13.48 16.94 -9.95
N THR A 450 -14.66 16.38 -10.18
CA THR A 450 -15.98 16.95 -9.83
C THR A 450 -16.56 16.35 -8.55
N ALA A 451 -16.20 15.13 -8.18
CA ALA A 451 -16.67 14.54 -6.92
C ALA A 451 -16.02 15.19 -5.69
N TYR A 452 -14.73 15.56 -5.77
CA TYR A 452 -14.02 16.22 -4.66
C TYR A 452 -14.41 17.70 -4.53
N MET A 453 -14.69 18.38 -5.64
CA MET A 453 -15.14 19.79 -5.65
C MET A 453 -16.60 19.96 -5.16
N ARG A 454 -17.51 19.02 -5.45
CA ARG A 454 -18.91 19.12 -4.98
C ARG A 454 -19.05 18.89 -3.47
N PHE A 455 -18.16 18.11 -2.85
CA PHE A 455 -18.14 17.91 -1.41
C PHE A 455 -17.60 19.16 -0.68
N SER A 456 -16.58 19.81 -1.24
CA SER A 456 -16.04 21.09 -0.74
C SER A 456 -17.04 22.25 -0.84
N GLN A 457 -17.75 22.39 -1.97
CA GLN A 457 -18.79 23.42 -2.14
C GLN A 457 -20.01 23.20 -1.24
N SER A 458 -20.39 21.95 -0.97
CA SER A 458 -21.50 21.65 -0.06
C SER A 458 -21.15 22.02 1.39
N ILE A 459 -19.90 21.86 1.81
CA ILE A 459 -19.43 22.29 3.14
C ILE A 459 -19.35 23.82 3.24
N GLN A 460 -18.85 24.52 2.22
CA GLN A 460 -18.85 25.99 2.21
C GLN A 460 -20.25 26.61 2.17
N THR A 461 -21.23 25.94 1.54
CA THR A 461 -22.62 26.41 1.51
C THR A 461 -23.33 26.17 2.84
N CYS A 462 -23.00 25.08 3.56
CA CYS A 462 -23.52 24.84 4.90
C CYS A 462 -22.89 25.75 5.97
N LEU A 463 -21.63 26.19 5.79
CA LEU A 463 -20.95 27.11 6.71
C LEU A 463 -21.28 28.58 6.49
N SER A 464 -21.93 28.95 5.38
CA SER A 464 -22.41 30.33 5.15
C SER A 464 -23.89 30.53 5.52
N LEU A 465 -24.59 29.45 5.87
CA LEU A 465 -25.98 29.45 6.34
C LEU A 465 -26.11 29.22 7.87
N LEU A 466 -24.98 28.98 8.55
CA LEU A 466 -24.83 29.04 10.01
C LEU A 466 -24.12 30.35 10.37
#